data_AF-A0A401X7V9-F1
#
_entry.id   AF-A0A401X7V9-F1
#
_cell.length_a   1.000
_cell.length_b   1.000
_cell.length_c   1.000
_cell.angle_alpha   90.00
_cell.angle_beta   90.00
_cell.angle_gamma   90.00
#
_symmetry.space_group_name_H-M   'P 1'
#
loop_
_entity.id
_entity.type
_entity.pdbx_description
1 polymer ?
#
loop_
_entity_poly.entity_id
_entity_poly.type
_entity_poly.pdbx_seq_one_letter_code
_entity_poly.pdbx_strand_id
1 'polypeptide(L)'
;MKENGITITNGEIDIAKAEQTFKSQLGAHWTGIENAPYYMQAIAILSWLNYTHKSGKPVDEFRGILDLIHCTSKSPKEAESSTRKQMAKYFSNKQLVEDLNRRGNAHAFLNTAMMAIYGAGGPMAKWGGGDAGVNASSGFRWVKKIDRTFWYCMNNVGREAHHIECAGAVSHFHAERVERKRLDTPYVASAIEGLEITVREDGVMTLDDYFRERIQF
;
A
#
# COMPACT_ATOMS: atom_id res chain seq x y z
N MET A 1 0.11 16.21 6.98
CA MET A 1 0.40 16.48 8.41
C MET A 1 -0.64 17.43 9.01
N LYS A 2 -0.76 18.67 8.53
CA LYS A 2 -1.75 19.64 9.02
C LYS A 2 -3.21 19.16 8.93
N GLU A 3 -3.59 18.54 7.81
CA GLU A 3 -4.93 17.95 7.62
C GLU A 3 -5.24 16.78 8.58
N ASN A 4 -4.19 16.10 9.07
CA ASN A 4 -4.32 15.02 10.07
C ASN A 4 -4.16 15.54 11.51
N GLY A 5 -4.04 16.87 11.69
CA GLY A 5 -3.86 17.50 13.00
C GLY A 5 -2.51 17.26 13.65
N ILE A 6 -1.49 16.79 12.91
CA ILE A 6 -0.13 16.63 13.44
C ILE A 6 0.50 18.02 13.50
N THR A 7 0.82 18.48 14.71
CA THR A 7 1.54 19.72 14.98
C THR A 7 3.04 19.46 15.07
N ILE A 8 3.83 20.43 14.60
CA ILE A 8 5.28 20.48 14.79
C ILE A 8 5.56 21.72 15.62
N THR A 9 6.18 21.57 16.79
CA THR A 9 6.52 22.68 17.69
C THR A 9 7.99 22.59 18.04
N ASN A 10 8.77 23.63 17.76
CA ASN A 10 10.22 23.67 17.99
C ASN A 10 10.98 22.46 17.41
N GLY A 11 10.60 21.99 16.21
CA GLY A 11 11.22 20.81 15.59
C GLY A 11 10.80 19.46 16.18
N GLU A 12 9.90 19.44 17.17
CA GLU A 12 9.34 18.21 17.74
C GLU A 12 7.96 17.90 17.17
N ILE A 13 7.68 16.62 16.93
CA ILE A 13 6.39 16.14 16.44
C ILE A 13 5.49 15.69 17.60
N ASP A 14 4.17 15.86 17.45
CA ASP A 14 3.22 15.16 18.32
C ASP A 14 3.25 13.65 18.02
N ILE A 15 4.04 12.91 18.80
CA ILE A 15 4.25 11.46 18.64
C ILE A 15 2.93 10.69 18.75
N ALA A 16 2.07 11.05 19.71
CA ALA A 16 0.81 10.33 19.92
C ALA A 16 -0.12 10.50 18.71
N LYS A 17 -0.17 11.71 18.15
CA LYS A 17 -0.97 11.98 16.95
C LYS A 17 -0.37 11.35 15.69
N ALA A 18 0.96 11.37 15.57
CA ALA A 18 1.67 10.70 14.50
C ALA A 18 1.41 9.20 14.53
N GLU A 19 1.52 8.57 15.71
CA GLU A 19 1.23 7.16 15.93
C GLU A 19 -0.21 6.82 15.54
N GLN A 20 -1.20 7.60 16.01
CA GLN A 20 -2.60 7.41 15.63
C GLN A 20 -2.80 7.50 14.10
N THR A 21 -2.14 8.46 13.45
CA THR A 21 -2.23 8.67 12.01
C THR A 21 -1.56 7.53 11.24
N PHE A 22 -0.41 7.05 11.68
CA PHE A 22 0.25 5.91 11.03
C PHE A 22 -0.53 4.61 11.24
N LYS A 23 -1.14 4.41 12.40
CA LYS A 23 -2.02 3.26 12.67
C LYS A 23 -3.22 3.23 11.71
N SER A 24 -3.82 4.37 11.40
CA SER A 24 -4.96 4.42 10.46
C SER A 24 -4.57 4.06 9.02
N GLN A 25 -3.30 4.22 8.64
CA GLN A 25 -2.80 3.85 7.31
C GLN A 25 -2.76 2.33 7.08
N LEU A 26 -2.80 1.49 8.13
CA LEU A 26 -2.79 0.03 7.99
C LEU A 26 -4.08 -0.48 7.32
N GLY A 27 -5.18 0.26 7.43
CA GLY A 27 -6.50 -0.16 6.98
C GLY A 27 -7.19 -1.10 7.99
N ALA A 28 -8.31 -1.69 7.58
CA ALA A 28 -9.02 -2.65 8.41
C ALA A 28 -8.21 -3.95 8.58
N HIS A 29 -8.61 -4.80 9.53
CA HIS A 29 -8.05 -6.14 9.65
C HIS A 29 -8.31 -6.98 8.40
N TRP A 30 -7.33 -7.81 8.04
CA TRP A 30 -7.47 -8.78 6.98
C TRP A 30 -8.42 -9.90 7.38
N THR A 31 -9.45 -10.11 6.56
CA THR A 31 -10.48 -11.15 6.76
C THR A 31 -10.72 -11.97 5.49
N GLY A 32 -9.79 -11.91 4.52
CA GLY A 32 -9.90 -12.56 3.22
C GLY A 32 -10.13 -11.58 2.06
N ILE A 33 -9.63 -11.93 0.87
CA ILE A 33 -9.66 -11.07 -0.31
C ILE A 33 -11.11 -10.78 -0.77
N GLU A 34 -12.02 -11.70 -0.53
CA GLU A 34 -13.44 -11.61 -0.87
C GLU A 34 -14.14 -10.48 -0.11
N ASN A 35 -13.62 -10.13 1.08
CA ASN A 35 -14.13 -9.06 1.94
C ASN A 35 -13.44 -7.71 1.68
N ALA A 36 -12.36 -7.69 0.88
CA ALA A 36 -11.67 -6.46 0.54
C ALA A 36 -12.50 -5.57 -0.40
N PRO A 37 -12.28 -4.24 -0.41
CA PRO A 37 -12.87 -3.35 -1.39
C PRO A 37 -12.60 -3.77 -2.84
N TYR A 38 -13.53 -3.49 -3.76
CA TYR A 38 -13.47 -3.97 -5.15
C TYR A 38 -12.16 -3.59 -5.87
N TYR A 39 -11.60 -2.42 -5.57
CA TYR A 39 -10.37 -1.96 -6.20
C TYR A 39 -9.16 -2.75 -5.69
N MET A 40 -9.13 -3.12 -4.41
CA MET A 40 -8.09 -4.00 -3.86
C MET A 40 -8.20 -5.39 -4.47
N GLN A 41 -9.42 -5.92 -4.59
CA GLN A 41 -9.70 -7.18 -5.29
C GLN A 41 -9.17 -7.18 -6.72
N ALA A 42 -9.41 -6.10 -7.47
CA ALA A 42 -8.93 -5.96 -8.84
C ALA A 42 -7.39 -6.00 -8.91
N ILE A 43 -6.69 -5.29 -8.01
CA ILE A 43 -5.21 -5.32 -7.95
C ILE A 43 -4.68 -6.69 -7.54
N ALA A 44 -5.35 -7.38 -6.62
CA ALA A 44 -4.98 -8.74 -6.23
C ALA A 44 -5.09 -9.71 -7.43
N ILE A 45 -6.19 -9.63 -8.20
CA ILE A 45 -6.37 -10.42 -9.42
C ILE A 45 -5.29 -10.10 -10.45
N LEU A 46 -4.99 -8.82 -10.72
CA LEU A 46 -3.91 -8.43 -11.62
C LEU A 46 -2.56 -9.03 -11.19
N SER A 47 -2.27 -8.99 -9.89
CA SER A 47 -1.03 -9.52 -9.31
C SER A 47 -0.94 -11.05 -9.44
N TRP A 48 -2.05 -11.75 -9.19
CA TRP A 48 -2.13 -13.19 -9.37
C TRP A 48 -1.96 -13.58 -10.84
N LEU A 49 -2.64 -12.89 -11.76
CA LEU A 49 -2.52 -13.13 -13.20
C LEU A 49 -1.08 -12.92 -13.68
N ASN A 50 -0.40 -11.87 -13.21
CA ASN A 50 0.99 -11.59 -13.55
C ASN A 50 1.96 -12.64 -12.98
N TYR A 51 1.62 -13.23 -11.83
CA TYR A 51 2.40 -14.31 -11.23
C TYR A 51 2.25 -15.65 -11.99
N THR A 52 1.01 -16.02 -12.33
CA THR A 52 0.66 -17.34 -12.88
C THR A 52 0.76 -17.43 -14.40
N HIS A 53 0.58 -16.33 -15.14
CA HIS A 53 0.58 -16.34 -16.60
C HIS A 53 1.80 -15.61 -17.19
N LYS A 54 2.83 -16.37 -17.55
CA LYS A 54 4.10 -15.83 -18.09
C LYS A 54 3.97 -15.06 -19.41
N SER A 55 2.90 -15.29 -20.18
CA SER A 55 2.68 -14.61 -21.46
C SER A 55 2.26 -13.14 -21.31
N GLY A 56 1.87 -12.68 -20.11
CA GLY A 56 1.38 -11.31 -19.87
C GLY A 56 -0.01 -10.99 -20.47
N LYS A 57 -0.46 -11.73 -21.48
CA LYS A 57 -1.72 -11.48 -22.18
C LYS A 57 -2.96 -11.42 -21.25
N PRO A 58 -3.19 -12.37 -20.31
CA PRO A 58 -4.36 -12.30 -19.44
C PRO A 58 -4.37 -11.10 -18.51
N VAL A 59 -3.20 -10.69 -17.99
CA VAL A 59 -3.08 -9.51 -17.13
C VAL A 59 -3.29 -8.23 -17.94
N ASP A 60 -2.78 -8.14 -19.16
CA ASP A 60 -2.98 -7.00 -20.05
C ASP A 60 -4.44 -6.83 -20.49
N GLU A 61 -5.12 -7.93 -20.85
CA GLU A 61 -6.54 -7.91 -21.18
C GLU A 61 -7.38 -7.43 -20.00
N PHE A 62 -7.15 -7.98 -18.81
CA PHE A 62 -7.91 -7.57 -17.63
C PHE A 62 -7.62 -6.12 -17.24
N ARG A 63 -6.36 -5.69 -17.29
CA ARG A 63 -5.95 -4.31 -17.07
C ARG A 63 -6.63 -3.34 -18.03
N GLY A 64 -6.63 -3.65 -19.33
CA GLY A 64 -7.26 -2.81 -20.36
C GLY A 64 -8.77 -2.64 -20.13
N ILE A 65 -9.44 -3.70 -19.67
CA ILE A 65 -10.86 -3.65 -19.28
C ILE A 65 -11.07 -2.69 -18.10
N LEU A 66 -10.25 -2.79 -17.05
CA LEU A 66 -10.34 -1.91 -15.88
C LEU A 66 -10.07 -0.45 -16.27
N ASP A 67 -9.04 -0.19 -17.08
CA ASP A 67 -8.72 1.15 -17.57
C ASP A 67 -9.88 1.74 -18.38
N LEU A 68 -10.51 0.95 -19.26
CA LEU A 68 -11.67 1.40 -20.02
C LEU A 68 -12.85 1.74 -19.10
N ILE A 69 -13.16 0.89 -18.13
CA ILE A 69 -14.25 1.12 -17.16
C ILE A 69 -14.00 2.43 -16.40
N HIS A 70 -12.81 2.60 -15.84
CA HIS A 70 -12.49 3.76 -15.01
C HIS A 70 -12.26 5.06 -15.81
N CYS A 71 -12.04 4.97 -17.13
CA CYS A 71 -11.99 6.14 -18.02
C CYS A 71 -13.38 6.57 -18.53
N THR A 72 -14.31 5.63 -18.72
CA THR A 72 -15.58 5.89 -19.45
C THR A 72 -16.82 5.94 -18.57
N SER A 73 -16.76 5.38 -17.36
CA SER A 73 -17.89 5.40 -16.43
C SER A 73 -18.29 6.83 -16.07
N LYS A 74 -19.60 7.10 -16.01
CA LYS A 74 -20.13 8.44 -15.70
C LYS A 74 -20.09 8.74 -14.20
N SER A 75 -19.95 7.71 -13.37
CA SER A 75 -19.89 7.85 -11.91
C SER A 75 -19.03 6.78 -11.24
N PRO A 76 -18.53 7.03 -10.01
CA PRO A 76 -17.79 6.02 -9.25
C PRO A 76 -18.59 4.73 -8.99
N LYS A 77 -19.91 4.84 -8.77
CA LYS A 77 -20.79 3.68 -8.56
C LYS A 77 -20.92 2.80 -9.80
N GLU A 78 -21.01 3.42 -10.98
CA GLU A 78 -21.03 2.71 -12.26
C GLU A 78 -19.71 1.99 -12.51
N ALA A 79 -18.58 2.65 -12.23
CA ALA A 79 -17.26 2.05 -12.34
C ALA A 79 -17.12 0.82 -11.42
N GLU A 80 -17.51 0.95 -10.15
CA GLU A 80 -17.51 -0.16 -9.20
C GLU A 80 -18.38 -1.33 -9.67
N SER A 81 -19.64 -1.07 -10.07
CA SER A 81 -20.55 -2.11 -10.54
C SER A 81 -19.99 -2.84 -11.77
N SER A 82 -19.44 -2.10 -12.73
CA SER A 82 -18.84 -2.66 -13.93
C SER A 82 -17.59 -3.48 -13.62
N THR A 83 -16.71 -2.99 -12.74
CA THR A 83 -15.52 -3.72 -12.29
C THR A 83 -15.90 -5.01 -11.59
N ARG A 84 -16.89 -4.99 -10.68
CA ARG A 84 -17.40 -6.19 -9.99
C ARG A 84 -17.94 -7.24 -10.97
N LYS A 85 -18.67 -6.82 -12.01
CA LYS A 85 -19.13 -7.75 -13.08
C LYS A 85 -17.96 -8.45 -13.78
N GLN A 86 -16.90 -7.71 -14.09
CA GLN A 86 -15.70 -8.29 -14.74
C GLN A 86 -14.91 -9.20 -13.80
N MET A 87 -14.94 -8.92 -12.49
CA MET A 87 -14.24 -9.72 -11.48
C MET A 87 -14.96 -11.04 -11.13
N ALA A 88 -16.27 -11.15 -11.35
CA ALA A 88 -17.06 -12.30 -10.92
C ALA A 88 -16.50 -13.65 -11.40
N LYS A 89 -15.96 -13.71 -12.63
CA LYS A 89 -15.34 -14.92 -13.20
C LYS A 89 -14.03 -15.35 -12.53
N TYR A 90 -13.35 -14.44 -11.84
CA TYR A 90 -12.09 -14.75 -11.15
C TYR A 90 -12.37 -15.30 -9.75
N PHE A 91 -13.38 -14.79 -9.07
CA PHE A 91 -13.77 -15.28 -7.74
C PHE A 91 -14.46 -16.65 -7.77
N SER A 92 -14.92 -17.12 -8.92
CA SER A 92 -15.34 -18.52 -9.09
C SER A 92 -14.15 -19.50 -9.17
N ASN A 93 -12.93 -19.01 -9.38
CA ASN A 93 -11.71 -19.83 -9.36
C ASN A 93 -11.20 -20.00 -7.92
N LYS A 94 -11.43 -21.20 -7.35
CA LYS A 94 -11.00 -21.54 -5.98
C LYS A 94 -9.50 -21.39 -5.77
N GLN A 95 -8.68 -21.81 -6.75
CA GLN A 95 -7.22 -21.73 -6.65
C GLN A 95 -6.75 -20.28 -6.52
N LEU A 96 -7.34 -19.37 -7.29
CA LEU A 96 -7.02 -17.94 -7.21
C LEU A 96 -7.32 -17.40 -5.82
N VAL A 97 -8.51 -17.69 -5.30
CA VAL A 97 -8.93 -17.22 -3.98
C VAL A 97 -8.05 -17.80 -2.87
N GLU A 98 -7.76 -19.10 -2.92
CA GLU A 98 -6.87 -19.79 -1.99
C GLU A 98 -5.44 -19.22 -2.02
N ASP A 99 -4.88 -18.94 -3.21
CA ASP A 99 -3.55 -18.36 -3.33
C ASP A 99 -3.46 -16.94 -2.75
N LEU A 100 -4.47 -16.11 -3.04
CA LEU A 100 -4.54 -14.75 -2.53
C LEU A 100 -4.70 -14.76 -1.00
N ASN A 101 -5.60 -15.59 -0.47
CA ASN A 101 -5.81 -15.72 0.97
C ASN A 101 -4.60 -16.32 1.68
N ARG A 102 -3.93 -17.32 1.10
CA ARG A 102 -2.69 -17.89 1.65
C ARG A 102 -1.62 -16.82 1.85
N ARG A 103 -1.45 -15.92 0.89
CA ARG A 103 -0.50 -14.79 1.01
C ARG A 103 -0.99 -13.74 2.00
N GLY A 104 -2.26 -13.34 1.91
CA GLY A 104 -2.84 -12.32 2.79
C GLY A 104 -2.88 -12.74 4.25
N ASN A 105 -3.09 -14.03 4.55
CA ASN A 105 -3.18 -14.56 5.92
C ASN A 105 -1.87 -14.47 6.71
N ALA A 106 -0.74 -14.25 6.05
CA ALA A 106 0.53 -13.95 6.71
C ALA A 106 0.57 -12.55 7.35
N HIS A 107 -0.45 -11.72 7.11
CA HIS A 107 -0.51 -10.32 7.47
C HIS A 107 -1.84 -9.98 8.17
N ALA A 108 -1.81 -9.03 9.12
CA ALA A 108 -2.94 -8.71 9.97
C ALA A 108 -3.90 -7.68 9.38
N PHE A 109 -3.42 -6.82 8.49
CA PHE A 109 -4.16 -5.66 8.00
C PHE A 109 -4.27 -5.65 6.48
N LEU A 110 -5.34 -5.05 5.95
CA LEU A 110 -5.64 -5.00 4.52
C LEU A 110 -4.46 -4.48 3.70
N ASN A 111 -3.88 -3.33 4.07
CA ASN A 111 -2.80 -2.76 3.27
C ASN A 111 -1.52 -3.60 3.34
N THR A 112 -1.21 -4.27 4.46
CA THR A 112 -0.03 -5.13 4.57
C THR A 112 -0.21 -6.46 3.82
N ALA A 113 -1.38 -7.08 3.92
CA ALA A 113 -1.76 -8.24 3.12
C ALA A 113 -1.72 -7.94 1.60
N MET A 114 -2.25 -6.78 1.19
CA MET A 114 -2.22 -6.37 -0.20
C MET A 114 -0.81 -6.06 -0.71
N MET A 115 0.08 -5.49 0.12
CA MET A 115 1.49 -5.32 -0.25
C MET A 115 2.19 -6.67 -0.48
N ALA A 116 1.86 -7.69 0.31
CA ALA A 116 2.38 -9.05 0.13
C ALA A 116 1.90 -9.67 -1.19
N ILE A 117 0.60 -9.56 -1.48
CA ILE A 117 -0.03 -10.06 -2.71
C ILE A 117 0.57 -9.35 -3.94
N TYR A 118 0.66 -8.02 -3.90
CA TYR A 118 1.18 -7.22 -4.99
C TYR A 118 2.67 -7.46 -5.23
N GLY A 119 3.47 -7.52 -4.16
CA GLY A 119 4.90 -7.83 -4.22
C GLY A 119 5.20 -9.19 -4.83
N ALA A 120 4.40 -10.21 -4.49
CA ALA A 120 4.50 -11.54 -5.09
C ALA A 120 4.23 -11.54 -6.59
N GLY A 121 3.33 -10.68 -7.04
CA GLY A 121 3.04 -10.46 -8.45
C GLY A 121 4.10 -9.68 -9.21
N GLY A 122 5.23 -9.30 -8.59
CA GLY A 122 6.30 -8.52 -9.23
C GLY A 122 7.67 -9.22 -9.28
N PRO A 123 8.67 -8.58 -9.90
CA PRO A 123 9.99 -9.17 -10.09
C PRO A 123 10.91 -9.05 -8.85
N MET A 124 10.47 -8.42 -7.76
CA MET A 124 11.34 -8.01 -6.66
C MET A 124 11.34 -9.04 -5.53
N ALA A 125 12.38 -9.88 -5.47
CA ALA A 125 12.56 -10.90 -4.45
C ALA A 125 12.54 -10.33 -3.01
N LYS A 126 13.11 -9.13 -2.81
CA LYS A 126 13.09 -8.43 -1.51
C LYS A 126 11.67 -8.19 -0.98
N TRP A 127 10.65 -8.20 -1.83
CA TRP A 127 9.24 -7.98 -1.48
C TRP A 127 8.37 -9.25 -1.60
N GLY A 128 8.98 -10.43 -1.70
CA GLY A 128 8.28 -11.71 -1.80
C GLY A 128 7.86 -12.11 -3.20
N GLY A 129 8.32 -11.38 -4.23
CA GLY A 129 8.21 -11.73 -5.64
C GLY A 129 9.45 -12.44 -6.17
N GLY A 130 9.81 -12.16 -7.43
CA GLY A 130 11.02 -12.69 -8.09
C GLY A 130 10.74 -13.51 -9.34
N ASP A 131 9.59 -14.18 -9.39
CA ASP A 131 9.25 -15.11 -10.48
C ASP A 131 8.29 -14.52 -11.52
N ALA A 132 7.77 -13.32 -11.28
CA ALA A 132 6.77 -12.67 -12.12
C ALA A 132 7.38 -11.58 -13.02
N GLY A 133 6.67 -11.23 -14.09
CA GLY A 133 7.02 -10.08 -14.93
C GLY A 133 6.83 -8.75 -14.19
N VAL A 134 7.11 -7.63 -14.88
CA VAL A 134 6.91 -6.30 -14.31
C VAL A 134 5.42 -6.05 -14.03
N ASN A 135 5.08 -5.79 -12.77
CA ASN A 135 3.75 -5.38 -12.34
C ASN A 135 3.78 -3.92 -11.91
N ALA A 136 3.73 -2.99 -12.85
CA ALA A 136 3.92 -1.56 -12.57
C ALA A 136 2.64 -0.88 -12.06
N SER A 137 2.78 0.00 -11.05
CA SER A 137 1.66 0.77 -10.49
C SER A 137 0.99 1.70 -11.51
N SER A 138 1.71 2.08 -12.58
CA SER A 138 1.17 2.84 -13.72
C SER A 138 -0.02 2.14 -14.40
N GLY A 139 -0.17 0.83 -14.24
CA GLY A 139 -1.27 0.03 -14.78
C GLY A 139 -2.60 0.16 -14.04
N PHE A 140 -2.67 0.92 -12.95
CA PHE A 140 -3.91 1.12 -12.18
C PHE A 140 -4.01 2.52 -11.56
N ARG A 141 -3.59 3.55 -12.30
CA ARG A 141 -3.60 4.96 -11.84
C ARG A 141 -4.96 5.45 -11.34
N TRP A 142 -6.05 4.87 -11.82
CA TRP A 142 -7.41 5.19 -11.40
C TRP A 142 -7.63 4.95 -9.89
N VAL A 143 -6.88 4.02 -9.27
CA VAL A 143 -6.93 3.74 -7.83
C VAL A 143 -6.59 4.96 -6.99
N LYS A 144 -5.66 5.82 -7.44
CA LYS A 144 -5.24 7.02 -6.69
C LYS A 144 -6.40 7.95 -6.36
N LYS A 145 -7.43 8.00 -7.23
CA LYS A 145 -8.63 8.83 -7.01
C LYS A 145 -9.64 8.20 -6.05
N ILE A 146 -9.54 6.89 -5.81
CA ILE A 146 -10.46 6.12 -4.95
C ILE A 146 -9.86 6.00 -3.55
N ASP A 147 -8.62 5.52 -3.46
CA ASP A 147 -7.89 5.34 -2.21
C ASP A 147 -6.42 5.72 -2.43
N ARG A 148 -6.08 6.89 -1.91
CA ARG A 148 -4.75 7.48 -2.03
C ARG A 148 -3.71 6.76 -1.16
N THR A 149 -4.09 6.34 0.05
CA THR A 149 -3.22 5.59 0.96
C THR A 149 -2.85 4.26 0.33
N PHE A 150 -3.84 3.48 -0.10
CA PHE A 150 -3.63 2.20 -0.75
C PHE A 150 -2.79 2.33 -2.03
N TRP A 151 -3.07 3.35 -2.85
CA TRP A 151 -2.23 3.68 -4.01
C TRP A 151 -0.75 3.83 -3.61
N TYR A 152 -0.44 4.65 -2.60
CA TYR A 152 0.94 4.82 -2.16
C TYR A 152 1.54 3.58 -1.52
N CYS A 153 0.75 2.73 -0.87
CA CYS A 153 1.21 1.43 -0.39
C CYS A 153 1.72 0.55 -1.53
N MET A 154 0.96 0.44 -2.63
CA MET A 154 1.42 -0.34 -3.79
C MET A 154 2.65 0.30 -4.45
N ASN A 155 2.70 1.64 -4.54
CA ASN A 155 3.86 2.34 -5.12
C ASN A 155 5.13 2.21 -4.25
N ASN A 156 4.99 1.95 -2.96
CA ASN A 156 6.11 1.73 -2.04
C ASN A 156 6.70 0.33 -2.14
N VAL A 157 5.96 -0.65 -2.70
CA VAL A 157 6.51 -1.98 -2.95
C VAL A 157 7.66 -1.87 -3.95
N GLY A 158 8.87 -2.21 -3.50
CA GLY A 158 10.11 -2.08 -4.28
C GLY A 158 10.96 -0.86 -3.98
N ARG A 159 10.50 0.04 -3.11
CA ARG A 159 11.25 1.24 -2.72
C ARG A 159 12.05 1.00 -1.43
N GLU A 160 13.06 1.83 -1.23
CA GLU A 160 13.81 1.92 0.04
C GLU A 160 13.42 3.16 0.84
N ALA A 161 12.95 4.21 0.16
CA ALA A 161 12.40 5.42 0.75
C ALA A 161 10.90 5.50 0.44
N HIS A 162 10.10 5.63 1.50
CA HIS A 162 8.66 5.43 1.45
C HIS A 162 7.90 6.75 1.54
N HIS A 163 6.79 6.83 0.81
CA HIS A 163 5.88 7.97 0.93
C HIS A 163 5.20 7.98 2.30
N ILE A 164 5.20 9.14 2.97
CA ILE A 164 4.65 9.35 4.33
C ILE A 164 3.16 8.96 4.45
N GLU A 165 2.43 9.04 3.34
CA GLU A 165 1.00 8.73 3.26
C GLU A 165 0.67 7.24 3.47
N CYS A 166 1.67 6.36 3.38
CA CYS A 166 1.54 4.94 3.72
C CYS A 166 2.73 4.43 4.58
N ALA A 167 3.54 5.32 5.17
CA ALA A 167 4.71 4.91 5.94
C ALA A 167 4.36 4.00 7.13
N GLY A 168 3.21 4.22 7.78
CA GLY A 168 2.73 3.38 8.87
C GLY A 168 2.47 1.93 8.44
N ALA A 169 1.77 1.73 7.32
CA ALA A 169 1.52 0.37 6.82
C ALA A 169 2.80 -0.30 6.32
N VAL A 170 3.71 0.46 5.70
CA VAL A 170 5.02 -0.08 5.27
C VAL A 170 5.86 -0.51 6.49
N SER A 171 5.90 0.31 7.55
CA SER A 171 6.56 -0.04 8.81
C SER A 171 6.00 -1.32 9.40
N HIS A 172 4.67 -1.45 9.45
CA HIS A 172 4.03 -2.65 9.96
C HIS A 172 4.30 -3.88 9.08
N PHE A 173 4.22 -3.73 7.75
CA PHE A 173 4.52 -4.81 6.80
C PHE A 173 5.95 -5.34 6.97
N HIS A 174 6.93 -4.47 7.15
CA HIS A 174 8.31 -4.89 7.43
C HIS A 174 8.43 -5.59 8.79
N ALA A 175 7.75 -5.09 9.83
CA ALA A 175 7.75 -5.74 11.13
C ALA A 175 7.19 -7.18 11.05
N GLU A 176 6.06 -7.39 10.38
CA GLU A 176 5.49 -8.73 10.16
C GLU A 176 6.47 -9.67 9.43
N ARG A 177 7.23 -9.13 8.47
CA ARG A 177 8.22 -9.91 7.70
C ARG A 177 9.49 -10.24 8.48
N VAL A 178 9.96 -9.32 9.32
CA VAL A 178 11.09 -9.55 10.23
C VAL A 178 10.71 -10.62 11.26
N GLU A 179 9.52 -10.48 11.85
CA GLU A 179 8.97 -11.41 12.83
C GLU A 179 8.49 -12.75 12.22
N ARG A 180 8.34 -12.81 10.89
CA ARG A 180 7.83 -13.97 10.13
C ARG A 180 6.47 -14.47 10.63
N LYS A 181 5.65 -13.55 11.15
CA LYS A 181 4.30 -13.84 11.65
C LYS A 181 3.42 -12.62 11.46
N ARG A 182 2.12 -12.88 11.36
CA ARG A 182 1.06 -11.88 11.45
C ARG A 182 1.12 -11.15 12.80
N LEU A 183 1.01 -9.82 12.79
CA LEU A 183 1.02 -9.01 14.01
C LEU A 183 -0.31 -8.26 14.17
N ASP A 184 -1.21 -8.75 15.03
CA ASP A 184 -2.51 -8.08 15.22
C ASP A 184 -2.40 -6.72 15.93
N THR A 185 -1.32 -6.49 16.68
CA THR A 185 -1.02 -5.19 17.28
C THR A 185 -0.25 -4.33 16.27
N PRO A 186 -0.75 -3.12 15.93
CA PRO A 186 -0.05 -2.22 15.02
C PRO A 186 1.37 -1.90 15.48
N TYR A 187 2.31 -1.94 14.53
CA TYR A 187 3.70 -1.53 14.72
C TYR A 187 4.01 -0.43 13.71
N VAL A 188 4.25 0.78 14.21
CA VAL A 188 4.50 1.97 13.37
C VAL A 188 5.70 2.78 13.83
N ALA A 189 6.50 2.23 14.76
CA ALA A 189 7.61 2.94 15.40
C ALA A 189 8.64 3.44 14.39
N SER A 190 9.00 2.62 13.38
CA SER A 190 9.95 3.02 12.34
C SER A 190 9.42 4.14 11.43
N ALA A 191 8.10 4.25 11.27
CA ALA A 191 7.51 5.37 10.53
C ALA A 191 7.57 6.68 11.32
N ILE A 192 7.42 6.59 12.65
CA ILE A 192 7.58 7.73 13.57
C ILE A 192 9.05 8.18 13.56
N GLU A 193 9.98 7.25 13.75
CA GLU A 193 11.42 7.53 13.72
C GLU A 193 11.83 8.20 12.39
N GLY A 194 11.37 7.66 11.26
CA GLY A 194 11.64 8.26 9.95
C GLY A 194 11.09 9.68 9.83
N LEU A 195 9.90 9.94 10.40
CA LEU A 195 9.31 11.28 10.43
C LEU A 195 10.12 12.24 11.33
N GLU A 196 10.57 11.80 12.50
CA GLU A 196 11.40 12.60 13.41
C GLU A 196 12.72 12.99 12.76
N ILE A 197 13.38 12.04 12.09
CA ILE A 197 14.62 12.28 11.34
C ILE A 197 14.37 13.32 10.25
N THR A 198 13.34 13.14 9.41
CA THR A 198 12.99 14.11 8.36
C THR A 198 12.71 15.50 8.93
N VAL A 199 11.95 15.61 10.02
CA VAL A 199 11.64 16.92 10.63
C VAL A 199 12.88 17.62 11.19
N ARG A 200 13.79 16.85 11.80
CA ARG A 200 15.06 17.33 12.33
C ARG A 200 16.04 17.75 11.24
N GLU A 201 16.21 16.92 10.20
CA GLU A 201 17.22 17.12 9.16
C GLU A 201 16.79 18.14 8.09
N ASP A 202 15.53 18.09 7.64
CA ASP A 202 15.03 18.96 6.56
C ASP A 202 14.55 20.33 7.08
N GLY A 203 14.74 20.60 8.38
CA GLY A 203 14.63 21.95 8.93
C GLY A 203 13.21 22.48 9.03
N VAL A 204 12.25 21.69 9.52
CA VAL A 204 11.01 22.27 10.12
C VAL A 204 11.32 22.78 11.53
N MET A 205 12.46 23.45 11.66
CA MET A 205 12.96 24.12 12.84
C MET A 205 12.75 25.63 12.63
N THR A 206 12.67 26.40 13.71
CA THR A 206 12.59 27.85 13.55
C THR A 206 13.90 28.37 12.92
N LEU A 207 13.86 29.52 12.23
CA LEU A 207 15.07 30.15 11.69
C LEU A 207 16.17 30.29 12.77
N ASP A 208 15.76 30.56 14.02
CA ASP A 208 16.66 30.70 15.16
C ASP A 208 17.37 29.39 15.53
N ASP A 209 16.66 28.26 15.47
CA ASP A 209 17.24 26.94 15.72
C ASP A 209 18.19 26.51 14.58
N TYR A 210 17.82 26.80 13.33
CA TYR A 210 18.65 26.51 12.15
C TYR A 210 20.02 27.17 12.24
N PHE A 211 20.05 28.45 12.63
CA PHE A 211 21.31 29.17 12.83
C PHE A 211 22.04 28.72 14.09
N ARG A 212 21.33 28.32 15.16
CA ARG A 212 21.98 27.84 16.40
C ARG A 212 22.77 26.54 16.20
N GLU A 213 22.24 25.58 15.45
CA GLU A 213 22.90 24.29 15.22
C GLU A 213 24.04 24.35 14.19
N ARG A 214 23.96 25.25 13.19
CA ARG A 214 24.96 25.31 12.10
C ARG A 214 26.06 26.36 12.28
N ILE A 215 25.99 27.20 13.31
CA ILE A 215 27.06 28.17 13.65
C ILE A 215 28.12 27.54 14.61
N GLN A 216 27.97 26.28 15.01
CA GLN A 216 29.00 25.55 15.79
C GLN A 216 30.06 24.84 14.90
N PHE A 217 30.51 25.50 13.83
CA PHE A 217 31.72 25.11 13.08
C PHE A 217 32.82 26.15 13.27
#